data_AF-A0A9W5TAV8-F1
#
_entry.id   AF-A0A9W5TAV8-F1
#
_cell.length_a   1.000
_cell.length_b   1.000
_cell.length_c   1.000
_cell.angle_alpha   90.00
_cell.angle_beta   90.00
_cell.angle_gamma   90.00
#
_symmetry.space_group_name_H-M   'P 1'
#
loop_
_entity.id
_entity.type
_entity.pdbx_description
1 polymer ?
#
loop_
_entity_poly.entity_id
_entity_poly.type
_entity_poly.pdbx_seq_one_letter_code
_entity_poly.pdbx_strand_id
1 'polypeptide(L)'
;MVKLKKGSKRQELARKYNIQRMVSAHKKKARKLKNKGELTLTRRKPPQIPNCIFKKEVLENIKRTKRITDAHAMEKKEQHTS
;
A
#
# COMPACT_ATOMS: atom_id res chain seq x y z
N MET A 1 -27.43 19.77 -34.96
CA MET A 1 -26.41 19.09 -34.13
C MET A 1 -25.41 18.39 -35.05
N VAL A 2 -24.22 18.97 -35.25
CA VAL A 2 -23.21 18.40 -36.18
C VAL A 2 -22.48 17.26 -35.48
N LYS A 3 -22.51 16.05 -36.04
CA LYS A 3 -21.81 14.88 -35.47
C LYS A 3 -20.30 15.07 -35.66
N LEU A 4 -19.57 15.30 -34.57
CA LEU A 4 -18.10 15.39 -34.58
C LEU A 4 -17.49 14.02 -34.90
N LYS A 5 -16.50 14.01 -35.80
CA LYS A 5 -15.80 12.79 -36.20
C LYS A 5 -14.99 12.24 -35.01
N LYS A 6 -15.27 11.00 -34.61
CA LYS A 6 -14.53 10.33 -33.53
C LYS A 6 -13.16 9.85 -34.04
N GLY A 7 -12.13 10.05 -33.24
CA GLY A 7 -10.79 9.54 -33.53
C GLY A 7 -10.75 8.01 -33.57
N SER A 8 -9.86 7.46 -34.40
CA SER A 8 -9.65 6.01 -34.49
C SER A 8 -9.02 5.47 -33.21
N LYS A 9 -9.49 4.30 -32.76
CA LYS A 9 -8.87 3.56 -31.65
C LYS A 9 -7.67 2.71 -32.10
N ARG A 10 -7.43 2.62 -33.41
CA ARG A 10 -6.32 1.82 -33.97
C ARG A 10 -4.99 2.44 -33.55
N GLN A 11 -4.07 1.60 -33.08
CA GLN A 11 -2.71 2.02 -32.78
C GLN A 11 -1.81 1.72 -33.97
N GLU A 12 -1.08 2.73 -34.43
CA GLU A 12 0.01 2.53 -35.38
C GLU A 12 1.15 1.75 -34.72
N LEU A 13 1.82 0.89 -35.50
CA LEU A 13 2.92 0.07 -35.00
C LEU A 13 4.07 0.91 -34.43
N ALA A 14 4.45 2.00 -35.12
CA ALA A 14 5.46 2.93 -34.64
C ALA A 14 5.11 3.50 -33.25
N ARG A 15 3.84 3.90 -33.07
CA ARG A 15 3.34 4.38 -31.78
C ARG A 15 3.38 3.31 -30.70
N LYS A 16 2.99 2.07 -31.02
CA LYS A 16 3.06 0.91 -30.10
C LYS A 16 4.49 0.68 -29.61
N TYR A 17 5.46 0.60 -30.52
CA TYR A 17 6.86 0.36 -30.15
C TYR A 17 7.48 1.53 -29.41
N ASN A 18 7.12 2.78 -29.76
CA ASN A 18 7.60 3.94 -29.01
C ASN A 18 7.07 3.95 -27.57
N ILE A 19 5.79 3.62 -27.35
CA ILE A 19 5.21 3.47 -26.00
C ILE A 19 5.98 2.41 -25.21
N GLN A 20 6.25 1.25 -25.80
CA GLN A 20 7.00 0.17 -25.14
C GLN A 20 8.40 0.63 -24.71
N ARG A 21 9.12 1.34 -25.59
CA ARG A 21 10.45 1.90 -25.31
C ARG A 21 10.41 2.94 -24.19
N MET A 22 9.42 3.84 -24.20
CA MET A 22 9.26 4.85 -23.15
C MET A 22 8.95 4.20 -21.79
N VAL A 23 8.05 3.21 -21.77
CA VAL A 23 7.68 2.48 -20.55
C VAL A 23 8.87 1.70 -20.00
N SER A 24 9.67 1.05 -20.85
CA SER A 24 10.85 0.30 -20.40
C SER A 24 11.91 1.21 -19.80
N ALA A 25 12.19 2.36 -20.43
CA ALA A 25 13.07 3.39 -19.91
C ALA A 25 12.58 3.95 -18.56
N HIS A 26 11.28 4.24 -18.45
CA HIS A 26 10.66 4.71 -17.22
C HIS A 26 10.78 3.69 -16.08
N LYS A 27 10.47 2.41 -16.34
CA LYS A 27 10.65 1.33 -15.36
C LYS A 27 12.10 1.21 -14.89
N LYS A 28 13.08 1.35 -15.81
CA LYS A 28 14.51 1.34 -15.47
C LYS A 28 14.88 2.52 -14.56
N LYS A 29 14.36 3.72 -14.86
CA LYS A 29 14.55 4.92 -14.01
C LYS A 29 13.95 4.71 -12.61
N ALA A 30 12.71 4.23 -12.53
CA ALA A 30 12.04 3.97 -11.25
C ALA A 30 12.80 2.96 -10.37
N ARG A 31 13.34 1.88 -10.97
CA ARG A 31 14.19 0.92 -10.25
C ARG A 31 15.46 1.57 -9.71
N LYS A 32 16.12 2.42 -10.49
CA LYS A 32 17.31 3.16 -10.03
C LYS A 32 16.97 4.06 -8.84
N LEU A 33 15.88 4.82 -8.91
CA LEU A 33 15.43 5.69 -7.81
C LEU A 33 15.10 4.88 -6.53
N LYS A 34 14.46 3.71 -6.69
CA LYS A 34 14.16 2.81 -5.56
C LYS A 34 15.43 2.33 -4.87
N ASN A 35 16.41 1.87 -5.64
CA ASN A 35 17.67 1.34 -5.11
C ASN A 35 18.54 2.42 -4.47
N LYS A 36 18.45 3.67 -4.94
CA LYS A 36 19.14 4.81 -4.33
C LYS A 36 18.53 5.27 -3.00
N GLY A 37 17.36 4.75 -2.61
CA GLY A 37 16.66 5.20 -1.40
C GLY A 37 16.05 6.61 -1.50
N GLU A 38 16.12 7.26 -2.67
CA GLU A 38 15.47 8.56 -2.92
C GLU A 38 13.94 8.48 -2.82
N LEU A 39 13.37 7.29 -3.05
CA LEU A 39 12.01 6.97 -2.71
C LEU A 39 11.94 6.71 -1.20
N THR A 40 11.61 7.75 -0.45
CA THR A 40 11.25 7.61 0.96
C THR A 40 10.17 6.53 1.05
N LEU A 41 10.53 5.38 1.64
CA LEU A 41 9.56 4.43 2.15
C LEU A 41 8.84 5.18 3.27
N THR A 42 7.83 5.97 2.90
CA THR A 42 6.91 6.54 3.86
C THR A 42 6.41 5.35 4.66
N ARG A 43 6.83 5.25 5.93
CA ARG A 43 6.30 4.28 6.87
C ARG A 43 4.79 4.52 6.83
N ARG A 44 4.08 3.66 6.12
CA ARG A 44 2.65 3.84 5.89
C ARG A 44 2.03 3.75 7.27
N LYS A 45 1.51 4.88 7.76
CA LYS A 45 0.71 4.87 8.98
C LYS A 45 -0.46 3.93 8.69
N PRO A 46 -0.78 3.00 9.61
CA PRO A 46 -1.95 2.17 9.42
C PRO A 46 -3.17 3.09 9.22
N PRO A 47 -4.09 2.74 8.31
CA PRO A 47 -5.31 3.51 8.14
C PRO A 47 -6.07 3.54 9.47
N GLN A 48 -6.67 4.69 9.79
CA GLN A 48 -7.47 4.82 10.99
C GLN A 48 -8.73 3.96 10.89
N ILE A 49 -9.22 3.48 12.04
CA ILE A 49 -10.50 2.78 12.11
C ILE A 49 -11.59 3.76 11.63
N PRO A 50 -12.34 3.42 10.56
CA PRO A 50 -13.37 4.29 10.00
C PRO A 50 -14.48 4.53 11.02
N ASN A 51 -15.28 5.58 10.82
CA ASN A 51 -16.44 5.85 11.67
C ASN A 51 -17.58 4.87 11.33
N CYS A 52 -17.55 3.68 11.94
CA CYS A 52 -18.57 2.64 11.79
C CYS A 52 -19.40 2.48 13.08
N ILE A 53 -20.55 1.80 12.97
CA ILE A 53 -21.50 1.58 14.08
C ILE A 53 -20.83 0.86 15.26
N PHE A 54 -19.89 -0.05 14.98
CA PHE A 54 -19.19 -0.85 15.99
C PHE A 54 -17.85 -0.24 16.43
N LYS A 55 -17.54 1.02 16.11
CA LYS A 55 -16.22 1.61 16.39
C LYS A 55 -15.85 1.54 17.88
N LYS A 56 -16.82 1.73 18.78
CA LYS A 56 -16.59 1.64 20.23
C LYS A 56 -16.25 0.21 20.66
N GLU A 57 -17.06 -0.75 20.27
CA GLU A 57 -16.87 -2.18 20.59
C GLU A 57 -15.54 -2.72 20.04
N VAL A 58 -15.19 -2.35 18.81
CA VAL A 58 -13.90 -2.72 18.19
C VAL A 58 -12.74 -2.18 19.02
N LEU A 59 -12.79 -0.93 19.46
CA LEU A 59 -11.75 -0.33 20.29
C LEU A 59 -11.64 -0.97 21.68
N GLU A 60 -12.76 -1.34 22.28
CA GLU A 60 -12.79 -2.03 23.58
C GLU A 60 -12.23 -3.44 23.48
N ASN A 61 -12.59 -4.18 22.44
CA ASN A 61 -12.06 -5.51 22.17
C ASN A 61 -10.54 -5.47 21.96
N ILE A 62 -10.03 -4.52 21.16
CA ILE A 62 -8.59 -4.36 20.96
C ILE A 62 -7.87 -4.12 22.30
N LYS A 63 -8.41 -3.27 23.18
CA LYS A 63 -7.83 -3.04 24.52
C LYS A 63 -7.85 -4.31 25.38
N ARG A 64 -8.94 -5.06 25.36
CA ARG A 64 -9.07 -6.32 26.12
C ARG A 64 -8.07 -7.35 25.64
N THR A 65 -7.98 -7.58 24.34
CA THR A 65 -7.03 -8.52 23.73
C THR A 65 -5.60 -8.14 24.08
N LYS A 66 -5.25 -6.84 24.00
CA LYS A 66 -3.91 -6.36 24.37
C LYS A 66 -3.55 -6.70 25.82
N ARG A 67 -4.46 -6.48 26.77
CA ARG A 67 -4.20 -6.81 28.20
C ARG A 67 -3.93 -8.29 28.40
N ILE A 68 -4.70 -9.17 27.74
CA ILE A 68 -4.52 -10.62 27.82
C ILE A 68 -3.18 -11.04 27.22
N THR A 69 -2.81 -10.49 26.07
CA THR A 69 -1.53 -10.80 25.43
C THR A 69 -0.34 -10.33 26.27
N ASP A 70 -0.45 -9.15 26.87
CA ASP A 70 0.61 -8.58 27.71
C ASP A 70 0.80 -9.40 28.99
N ALA A 71 -0.30 -9.80 29.66
CA ALA A 71 -0.25 -10.67 30.84
C ALA A 71 0.42 -12.02 30.55
N HIS A 72 -0.02 -12.70 29.49
CA HIS A 72 0.57 -13.98 29.09
C HIS A 72 2.04 -13.85 28.65
N ALA A 73 2.45 -12.71 28.10
CA ALA A 73 3.84 -12.45 27.77
C ALA A 73 4.71 -12.27 29.02
N MET A 74 4.16 -11.71 30.12
CA MET A 74 4.85 -11.59 31.40
C MET A 74 5.00 -12.96 32.07
N GLU A 75 3.92 -13.74 32.14
CA GLU A 75 3.94 -15.11 32.69
C GLU A 75 4.98 -16.00 31.99
N LYS A 76 5.06 -15.91 30.65
CA LYS A 76 6.07 -16.64 29.87
C LYS A 76 7.50 -16.21 30.15
N LYS A 77 7.72 -14.93 30.47
CA LYS A 77 9.06 -14.45 30.85
C LYS A 77 9.46 -14.99 32.21
N GLU A 78 8.56 -14.94 33.18
CA GLU A 78 8.78 -15.42 34.55
C GLU A 78 9.10 -16.93 34.59
N GLN A 79 8.39 -17.72 33.78
CA GLN A 79 8.64 -19.16 33.61
C GLN A 79 9.98 -19.48 32.94
N HIS A 80 10.53 -18.58 32.12
CA HIS A 80 11.81 -18.80 31.46
C HIS A 80 13.00 -18.35 32.32
N THR A 81 12.77 -17.43 33.26
CA THR A 81 13.79 -16.89 34.18
C THR A 81 13.94 -17.66 35.50
N SER A 82 13.04 -18.60 35.78
CA SER A 82 13.08 -19.51 36.93
C SER A 82 13.67 -20.86 36.54
#